data_AF-A0A2G2VWP5-F1
#
_entry.id   AF-A0A2G2VWP5-F1
#
_cell.length_a   1.000
_cell.length_b   1.000
_cell.length_c   1.000
_cell.angle_alpha   90.00
_cell.angle_beta   90.00
_cell.angle_gamma   90.00
#
_symmetry.space_group_name_H-M   'P 1'
#
loop_
_entity.id
_entity.type
_entity.pdbx_description
1 polymer ?
#
loop_
_entity_poly.entity_id
_entity_poly.type
_entity_poly.pdbx_seq_one_letter_code
_entity_poly.pdbx_strand_id
1 'polypeptide(L)'
;MSLSEGILQWLVHRIIFKLTVSRKWQDVQSKVSDVVLGKEKPVEESTPEYEKMKSYIFELEDHLAEAQKHAYRLVKRHRELGDSLSEFGKAVKLLGTCEDNALGKAFSELGAKSEIISIKLQKEAHHLLMSFEEPLKDYVRAVQSIKATIAERAAAFKKQCELAETIKFKEIDLNKYRLTRSEKLAEAEREYEMLKAEGEEASRRFDTIVRLMNEEIVRFQEQKTSDMGLAF
;
A
#
# COMPACT_ATOMS: atom_id res chain seq x y z
N MET A 1 -5.79 -24.48 25.87
CA MET A 1 -4.84 -24.55 24.75
C MET A 1 -4.26 -25.95 24.73
N SER A 2 -4.61 -26.73 23.70
CA SER A 2 -4.15 -28.11 23.56
C SER A 2 -2.67 -28.13 23.17
N LEU A 3 -1.94 -29.18 23.55
CA LEU A 3 -0.55 -29.42 23.13
C LEU A 3 -0.35 -29.27 21.60
N SER A 4 -1.39 -29.51 20.80
CA SER A 4 -1.37 -29.32 19.35
C SER A 4 -1.28 -27.86 18.90
N GLU A 5 -1.89 -26.91 19.61
CA GLU A 5 -1.83 -25.48 19.26
C GLU A 5 -0.43 -24.90 19.51
N GLY A 6 0.23 -25.31 20.60
CA GLY A 6 1.59 -24.87 20.91
C GLY A 6 2.62 -25.36 19.89
N ILE A 7 2.47 -26.59 19.40
CA ILE A 7 3.34 -27.16 18.35
C ILE A 7 3.15 -26.45 17.02
N LEU A 8 1.90 -26.14 16.64
CA LEU A 8 1.59 -25.38 15.43
C LEU A 8 2.16 -23.97 15.50
N GLN A 9 2.00 -23.27 16.62
CA GLN A 9 2.55 -21.93 16.81
C GLN A 9 4.08 -21.91 16.76
N TRP A 10 4.73 -22.92 17.34
CA TRP A 10 6.20 -23.08 17.28
C TRP A 10 6.70 -23.36 15.86
N LEU A 11 5.99 -24.20 15.09
CA LEU A 11 6.31 -24.47 13.69
C LEU A 11 6.14 -23.23 12.82
N VAL A 12 5.06 -22.46 13.01
CA VAL A 12 4.80 -21.21 12.28
C VAL A 12 5.91 -20.19 12.56
N HIS A 13 6.30 -19.98 13.83
CA HIS A 13 7.39 -19.07 14.16
C HIS A 13 8.73 -19.50 13.55
N ARG A 14 9.03 -20.81 13.56
CA ARG A 14 10.26 -21.35 12.98
C ARG A 14 10.29 -21.20 11.45
N ILE A 15 9.15 -21.36 10.79
CA ILE A 15 9.01 -21.14 9.34
C ILE A 15 9.17 -19.66 9.01
N ILE A 16 8.50 -18.75 9.73
CA ILE A 16 8.60 -17.30 9.53
C ILE A 16 10.03 -16.81 9.76
N PHE A 17 10.70 -17.30 10.81
CA PHE A 17 12.09 -16.97 11.07
C PHE A 17 13.00 -17.44 9.94
N LYS A 18 12.82 -18.68 9.47
CA LYS A 18 13.61 -19.25 8.37
C LYS A 18 13.40 -18.49 7.06
N LEU A 19 12.16 -18.09 6.75
CA LEU A 19 11.84 -17.27 5.57
C LEU A 19 12.45 -15.86 5.67
N THR A 20 12.34 -15.21 6.83
CA THR A 20 12.93 -13.89 7.08
C THR A 20 14.45 -13.92 6.95
N VAL A 21 15.11 -14.93 7.53
CA VAL A 21 16.57 -15.11 7.43
C VAL A 21 16.99 -15.41 5.99
N SER A 22 16.25 -16.27 5.28
CA SER A 22 16.53 -16.57 3.86
C SER A 22 16.43 -15.33 2.97
N ARG A 23 15.44 -14.47 3.22
CA ARG A 23 15.25 -13.21 2.48
C ARG A 23 16.39 -12.23 2.75
N LYS A 24 16.78 -12.07 4.03
CA LYS A 24 17.95 -11.25 4.40
C LYS A 24 19.25 -11.77 3.78
N TRP A 25 19.43 -13.10 3.70
CA TRP A 25 20.58 -13.71 3.03
C TRP A 25 20.60 -13.46 1.52
N GLN A 26 19.44 -13.52 0.86
CA GLN A 26 19.31 -13.18 -0.56
C GLN A 26 19.64 -11.70 -0.82
N ASP A 27 19.17 -10.79 0.02
CA ASP A 27 19.50 -9.36 -0.07
C ASP A 27 21.02 -9.10 0.09
N VAL A 28 21.66 -9.80 1.04
CA VAL A 28 23.12 -9.70 1.24
C VAL A 28 23.88 -10.23 0.01
N GLN A 29 23.46 -11.36 -0.55
CA GLN A 29 24.07 -11.92 -1.76
C GLN A 29 23.91 -10.99 -2.97
N SER A 30 22.74 -10.38 -3.15
CA SER A 30 22.52 -9.37 -4.20
C SER A 30 23.46 -8.18 -4.03
N LYS A 31 23.56 -7.62 -2.81
CA LYS A 31 24.44 -6.47 -2.52
C LYS A 31 25.91 -6.78 -2.76
N VAL A 32 26.38 -7.96 -2.38
CA VAL A 32 27.76 -8.39 -2.63
C VAL A 32 28.01 -8.60 -4.12
N SER A 33 27.06 -9.20 -4.84
CA SER A 33 27.14 -9.36 -6.29
C SER A 33 27.19 -8.02 -7.02
N ASP A 34 26.41 -7.03 -6.59
CA ASP A 34 26.41 -5.70 -7.21
C ASP A 34 27.74 -4.97 -6.99
N VAL A 35 28.34 -5.09 -5.80
CA VAL A 35 29.67 -4.54 -5.48
C VAL A 35 30.79 -5.20 -6.30
N VAL A 36 30.77 -6.53 -6.44
CA VAL A 36 31.80 -7.28 -7.20
C VAL A 36 31.70 -6.99 -8.70
N LEU A 37 30.50 -6.71 -9.21
CA LEU A 37 30.27 -6.38 -10.62
C LEU A 37 30.55 -4.91 -10.96
N GLY A 38 31.05 -4.10 -10.02
CA GLY A 38 31.31 -2.68 -10.24
C GLY A 38 30.03 -1.89 -10.57
N LYS A 39 28.85 -2.43 -10.23
CA LYS A 39 27.62 -1.66 -10.24
C LYS A 39 27.73 -0.73 -9.03
N GLU A 40 28.24 0.47 -9.26
CA GLU A 40 28.08 1.56 -8.30
C GLU A 40 26.61 1.54 -7.85
N LYS A 41 26.40 1.57 -6.53
CA LYS A 41 25.04 1.63 -5.99
C LYS A 41 24.32 2.72 -6.78
N PRO A 42 23.13 2.43 -7.33
CA PRO A 42 22.36 3.46 -8.02
C PRO A 42 22.37 4.66 -7.10
N VAL A 43 22.79 5.82 -7.60
CA VAL A 43 22.73 7.07 -6.85
C VAL A 43 21.36 7.06 -6.22
N GLU A 44 21.32 6.93 -4.90
CA GLU A 44 20.10 6.77 -4.15
C GLU A 44 19.82 8.18 -3.65
N GLU A 45 18.62 8.69 -3.93
CA GLU A 45 18.24 10.05 -3.58
C GLU A 45 18.00 10.11 -2.07
N SER A 46 19.06 9.98 -1.29
CA SER A 46 18.97 9.63 0.13
C SER A 46 19.05 10.89 0.99
N THR A 47 18.12 11.81 0.80
CA THR A 47 17.87 12.74 1.91
C THR A 47 17.26 11.94 3.07
N PRO A 48 17.76 12.10 4.31
CA PRO A 48 17.21 11.41 5.47
C PRO A 48 15.69 11.61 5.62
N GLU A 49 15.17 12.75 5.17
CA GLU A 49 13.75 13.11 5.19
C GLU A 49 12.93 12.25 4.22
N TYR A 50 13.44 12.01 3.01
CA TYR A 50 12.74 11.18 2.01
C TYR A 50 12.68 9.71 2.43
N GLU A 51 13.77 9.15 2.97
CA GLU A 51 13.76 7.76 3.43
C GLU A 51 12.85 7.56 4.65
N LYS A 52 12.77 8.55 5.55
CA LYS A 52 11.77 8.56 6.63
C LYS A 52 10.35 8.57 6.09
N MET A 53 10.06 9.43 5.10
CA MET A 53 8.76 9.52 4.47
C MET A 53 8.37 8.21 3.78
N LYS A 54 9.28 7.63 2.99
CA LYS A 54 9.09 6.36 2.31
C LYS A 54 8.82 5.23 3.31
N SER A 55 9.62 5.12 4.37
CA SER A 55 9.40 4.11 5.42
C SER A 55 8.02 4.28 6.07
N TYR A 56 7.65 5.51 6.43
CA TYR A 56 6.33 5.83 6.98
C TYR A 56 5.19 5.40 6.05
N ILE A 57 5.26 5.71 4.76
CA ILE A 57 4.22 5.36 3.78
C ILE A 57 4.05 3.84 3.65
N PHE A 58 5.15 3.08 3.66
CA PHE A 58 5.10 1.62 3.58
C PHE A 58 4.50 0.99 4.85
N GLU A 59 4.92 1.45 6.03
CA GLU A 59 4.35 0.99 7.30
C GLU A 59 2.88 1.37 7.44
N LEU A 60 2.51 2.57 6.99
CA LEU A 60 1.13 3.04 7.00
C LEU A 60 0.22 2.19 6.11
N GLU A 61 0.68 1.75 4.93
CA GLU A 61 -0.08 0.84 4.08
C GLU A 61 -0.39 -0.47 4.81
N ASP A 62 0.62 -1.09 5.43
CA ASP A 62 0.46 -2.36 6.15
C ASP A 62 -0.58 -2.22 7.28
N HIS A 63 -0.50 -1.12 8.04
CA HIS A 63 -1.45 -0.82 9.11
C HIS A 63 -2.87 -0.56 8.59
N LEU A 64 -3.03 0.24 7.54
CA LEU A 64 -4.33 0.54 6.95
C LEU A 64 -4.96 -0.71 6.31
N ALA A 65 -4.18 -1.55 5.64
CA ALA A 65 -4.65 -2.79 5.03
C ALA A 65 -5.14 -3.78 6.10
N GLU A 66 -4.43 -3.92 7.21
CA GLU A 66 -4.88 -4.79 8.31
C GLU A 66 -6.13 -4.21 9.00
N ALA A 67 -6.18 -2.89 9.21
CA ALA A 67 -7.38 -2.21 9.75
C ALA A 67 -8.60 -2.41 8.83
N GLN A 68 -8.43 -2.22 7.51
CA GLN A 68 -9.48 -2.45 6.51
C GLN A 68 -9.98 -3.90 6.57
N LYS A 69 -9.07 -4.87 6.66
CA LYS A 69 -9.42 -6.29 6.78
C LYS A 69 -10.21 -6.59 8.06
N HIS A 70 -9.88 -5.94 9.18
CA HIS A 70 -10.66 -6.06 10.41
C HIS A 70 -12.04 -5.40 10.28
N ALA A 71 -12.13 -4.22 9.67
CA ALA A 71 -13.39 -3.53 9.41
C ALA A 71 -14.34 -4.38 8.54
N TYR A 72 -13.82 -4.91 7.43
CA TYR A 72 -14.54 -5.85 6.55
C TYR A 72 -15.09 -7.05 7.32
N ARG A 73 -14.25 -7.70 8.15
CA ARG A 73 -14.67 -8.86 8.96
C ARG A 73 -15.77 -8.49 9.95
N LEU A 74 -15.71 -7.31 10.55
CA LEU A 74 -16.73 -6.83 11.48
C LEU A 74 -18.07 -6.62 10.78
N VAL A 75 -18.07 -5.89 9.65
CA VAL A 75 -19.27 -5.66 8.82
C VAL A 75 -19.88 -7.00 8.40
N LYS A 76 -19.04 -7.92 7.89
CA LYS A 76 -19.47 -9.26 7.49
C LYS A 76 -20.13 -10.03 8.65
N ARG A 77 -19.52 -10.04 9.84
CA ARG A 77 -20.06 -10.73 11.01
C ARG A 77 -21.43 -10.18 11.42
N HIS A 78 -21.61 -8.86 11.42
CA HIS A 78 -22.91 -8.26 11.79
C HIS A 78 -24.00 -8.63 10.78
N ARG A 79 -23.68 -8.67 9.47
CA ARG A 79 -24.61 -9.14 8.43
C ARG A 79 -25.00 -10.60 8.63
N GLU A 80 -24.02 -11.49 8.75
CA GLU A 80 -24.25 -12.93 8.91
C GLU A 80 -25.05 -13.26 10.18
N LEU A 81 -24.77 -12.55 11.29
CA LEU A 81 -25.54 -12.69 12.53
C LEU A 81 -26.96 -12.14 12.38
N GLY A 82 -27.11 -11.01 11.69
CA GLY A 82 -28.43 -10.45 11.36
C GLY A 82 -29.26 -11.42 10.54
N ASP A 83 -28.70 -12.05 9.52
CA ASP A 83 -29.39 -13.04 8.69
C ASP A 83 -29.78 -14.28 9.50
N SER A 84 -28.85 -14.80 10.32
CA SER A 84 -29.11 -15.94 11.20
C SER A 84 -30.25 -15.67 12.19
N LEU A 85 -30.32 -14.46 12.77
CA LEU A 85 -31.40 -14.07 13.68
C LEU A 85 -32.73 -13.85 12.96
N SER A 86 -32.71 -13.46 11.69
CA SER A 86 -33.91 -13.38 10.85
C SER A 86 -34.49 -14.78 10.62
N GLU A 87 -33.65 -15.73 10.21
CA GLU A 87 -34.04 -17.12 9.99
C GLU A 87 -34.49 -17.80 11.27
N PHE A 88 -33.76 -17.62 12.37
CA PHE A 88 -34.15 -18.09 13.69
C PHE A 88 -35.51 -17.51 14.10
N GLY A 89 -35.72 -16.20 13.92
CA GLY A 89 -36.99 -15.54 14.24
C GLY A 89 -38.19 -16.15 13.49
N LYS A 90 -38.02 -16.41 12.19
CA LYS A 90 -39.03 -17.08 11.36
C LYS A 90 -39.30 -18.50 11.83
N ALA A 91 -38.26 -19.30 12.07
CA ALA A 91 -38.38 -20.68 12.52
C ALA A 91 -39.08 -20.79 13.88
N VAL A 92 -38.74 -19.92 14.83
CA VAL A 92 -39.36 -19.90 16.16
C VAL A 92 -40.82 -19.46 16.09
N LYS A 93 -41.17 -18.50 15.22
CA LYS A 93 -42.59 -18.14 14.99
C LYS A 93 -43.37 -19.31 14.41
N LEU A 94 -42.81 -20.05 13.45
CA LEU A 94 -43.44 -21.26 12.89
C LEU A 94 -43.65 -22.31 13.99
N LEU A 95 -42.66 -22.55 14.85
CA LEU A 95 -42.82 -23.44 16.01
C LEU A 95 -43.95 -22.95 16.93
N GLY A 96 -44.06 -21.64 17.16
CA GLY A 96 -45.14 -21.03 17.92
C GLY A 96 -46.54 -21.28 17.35
N THR A 97 -46.67 -21.57 16.05
CA THR A 97 -47.96 -21.96 15.44
C THR A 97 -48.35 -23.41 15.70
N CYS A 98 -47.40 -24.25 16.12
CA CYS A 98 -47.63 -25.65 16.48
C CYS A 98 -48.03 -25.85 17.95
N GLU A 99 -47.90 -24.79 18.77
CA GLU A 99 -48.13 -24.83 20.21
C GLU A 99 -49.31 -23.95 20.60
N ASP A 100 -50.20 -24.46 21.46
CA ASP A 100 -51.32 -23.69 21.98
C ASP A 100 -50.94 -22.87 23.23
N ASN A 101 -51.84 -21.97 23.65
CA ASN A 101 -51.79 -21.25 24.93
C ASN A 101 -50.56 -20.31 25.08
N ALA A 102 -50.03 -20.22 26.30
CA ALA A 102 -48.97 -19.28 26.64
C ALA A 102 -47.63 -19.59 25.94
N LEU A 103 -47.37 -20.85 25.59
CA LEU A 103 -46.11 -21.28 24.97
C LEU A 103 -46.00 -20.81 23.52
N GLY A 104 -47.05 -20.99 22.71
CA GLY A 104 -47.10 -20.48 21.34
C GLY A 104 -46.94 -18.95 21.26
N LYS A 105 -47.55 -18.23 22.22
CA LYS A 105 -47.36 -16.77 22.38
C LYS A 105 -45.91 -16.42 22.72
N ALA A 106 -45.28 -17.13 23.66
CA ALA A 106 -43.89 -16.90 24.04
C ALA A 106 -42.92 -17.11 22.85
N PHE A 107 -43.11 -18.16 22.05
CA PHE A 107 -42.33 -18.37 20.83
C PHE A 107 -42.55 -17.26 19.79
N SER A 108 -43.80 -16.85 19.57
CA SER A 108 -44.11 -15.75 18.66
C SER A 108 -43.42 -14.45 19.08
N GLU A 109 -43.44 -14.12 20.38
CA GLU A 109 -42.75 -12.94 20.93
C GLU A 109 -41.22 -13.05 20.82
N LEU A 110 -40.64 -14.22 21.12
CA LEU A 110 -39.21 -14.47 20.97
C LEU A 110 -38.76 -14.28 19.51
N GLY A 111 -39.50 -14.85 18.56
CA GLY A 111 -39.18 -14.71 17.15
C GLY A 111 -39.30 -13.26 16.67
N ALA A 112 -40.31 -12.52 17.13
CA ALA A 112 -40.44 -11.08 16.84
C ALA A 112 -39.27 -10.27 17.42
N LYS A 113 -38.83 -10.56 18.64
CA LYS A 113 -37.65 -9.91 19.24
C LYS A 113 -36.37 -10.24 18.46
N SER A 114 -36.22 -11.48 17.98
CA SER A 114 -35.08 -11.87 17.15
C SER A 114 -35.01 -11.07 15.84
N GLU A 115 -36.14 -10.91 15.15
CA GLU A 115 -36.22 -10.10 13.93
C GLU A 115 -35.89 -8.61 14.19
N ILE A 116 -36.32 -8.06 15.33
CA ILE A 116 -35.94 -6.69 15.73
C ILE A 116 -34.42 -6.56 15.89
N ILE A 117 -33.76 -7.54 16.52
CA ILE A 117 -32.30 -7.53 16.69
C ILE A 117 -31.62 -7.70 15.34
N SER A 118 -32.12 -8.58 14.47
CA SER A 118 -31.65 -8.74 13.10
C SER A 118 -31.65 -7.41 12.34
N ILE A 119 -32.76 -6.66 12.38
CA ILE A 119 -32.87 -5.33 11.74
C ILE A 119 -31.84 -4.36 12.31
N LYS A 120 -31.62 -4.35 13.63
CA LYS A 120 -30.62 -3.48 14.28
C LYS A 120 -29.20 -3.83 13.81
N LEU A 121 -28.85 -5.11 13.77
CA LEU A 121 -27.54 -5.56 13.29
C LEU A 121 -27.31 -5.21 11.82
N GLN A 122 -28.32 -5.34 10.97
CA GLN A 122 -28.20 -4.96 9.56
C GLN A 122 -27.99 -3.45 9.39
N LYS A 123 -28.68 -2.63 10.19
CA LYS A 123 -28.45 -1.17 10.23
C LYS A 123 -27.05 -0.82 10.71
N GLU A 124 -26.59 -1.46 11.79
CA GLU A 124 -25.25 -1.26 12.34
C GLU A 124 -24.16 -1.70 11.35
N ALA A 125 -24.35 -2.83 10.67
CA ALA A 125 -23.44 -3.30 9.63
C ALA A 125 -23.33 -2.30 8.48
N HIS A 126 -24.46 -1.72 8.06
CA HIS A 126 -24.46 -0.68 7.02
C HIS A 126 -23.76 0.60 7.49
N HIS A 127 -24.02 1.02 8.74
CA HIS A 127 -23.32 2.16 9.33
C HIS A 127 -21.82 1.93 9.36
N LEU A 128 -21.35 0.80 9.91
CA LEU A 128 -19.93 0.42 9.95
C LEU A 128 -19.30 0.33 8.56
N LEU A 129 -20.04 -0.15 7.55
CA LEU A 129 -19.54 -0.15 6.17
C LEU A 129 -19.23 1.27 5.69
N MET A 130 -20.20 2.18 5.86
CA MET A 130 -20.10 3.54 5.31
C MET A 130 -19.18 4.46 6.12
N SER A 131 -19.18 4.32 7.46
CA SER A 131 -18.43 5.20 8.35
C SER A 131 -17.03 4.68 8.69
N PHE A 132 -16.71 3.43 8.35
CA PHE A 132 -15.44 2.82 8.76
C PHE A 132 -14.76 2.02 7.65
N GLU A 133 -15.42 1.01 7.07
CA GLU A 133 -14.79 0.14 6.06
C GLU A 133 -14.46 0.87 4.74
N GLU A 134 -15.41 1.59 4.14
CA GLU A 134 -15.18 2.31 2.88
C GLU A 134 -14.13 3.43 3.02
N PRO A 135 -14.15 4.28 4.07
CA PRO A 135 -13.08 5.25 4.30
C PRO A 135 -11.69 4.61 4.43
N LEU A 136 -11.56 3.50 5.17
CA LEU A 136 -10.28 2.77 5.28
C LEU A 136 -9.80 2.25 3.92
N LYS A 137 -10.72 1.74 3.10
CA LYS A 137 -10.43 1.26 1.75
C LYS A 137 -9.93 2.39 0.83
N ASP A 138 -10.51 3.57 0.93
CA ASP A 138 -10.05 4.73 0.15
C ASP A 138 -8.68 5.23 0.62
N TYR A 139 -8.38 5.19 1.92
CA TYR A 139 -7.03 5.49 2.40
C TYR A 139 -5.99 4.49 1.93
N VAL A 140 -6.30 3.19 1.93
CA VAL A 140 -5.39 2.16 1.38
C VAL A 140 -5.06 2.49 -0.08
N ARG A 141 -6.06 2.86 -0.89
CA ARG A 141 -5.86 3.24 -2.29
C ARG A 141 -4.99 4.50 -2.43
N ALA A 142 -5.24 5.53 -1.61
CA ALA A 142 -4.44 6.75 -1.63
C ALA A 142 -2.96 6.47 -1.31
N VAL A 143 -2.69 5.68 -0.25
CA VAL A 143 -1.32 5.29 0.11
C VAL A 143 -0.66 4.45 -0.98
N GLN A 144 -1.39 3.54 -1.62
CA GLN A 144 -0.90 2.78 -2.78
C GLN A 144 -0.53 3.68 -3.96
N SER A 145 -1.32 4.72 -4.22
CA SER A 145 -1.00 5.73 -5.24
C SER A 145 0.29 6.48 -4.90
N ILE A 146 0.49 6.88 -3.63
CA ILE A 146 1.73 7.53 -3.19
C ILE A 146 2.93 6.58 -3.36
N LYS A 147 2.77 5.29 -3.04
CA LYS A 147 3.83 4.28 -3.28
C LYS A 147 4.18 4.13 -4.77
N ALA A 148 3.19 4.19 -5.66
CA ALA A 148 3.45 4.19 -7.09
C ALA A 148 4.29 5.41 -7.50
N THR A 149 3.94 6.61 -6.99
CA THR A 149 4.72 7.84 -7.22
C THR A 149 6.15 7.75 -6.68
N ILE A 150 6.37 7.11 -5.52
CA ILE A 150 7.72 6.83 -4.98
C ILE A 150 8.53 5.97 -5.95
N ALA A 151 7.91 4.95 -6.56
CA ALA A 151 8.58 4.11 -7.55
C ALA A 151 8.88 4.87 -8.85
N GLU A 152 7.94 5.71 -9.32
CA GLU A 152 8.15 6.58 -10.48
C GLU A 152 9.28 7.59 -10.25
N ARG A 153 9.33 8.19 -9.06
CA ARG A 153 10.43 9.09 -8.64
C ARG A 153 11.77 8.38 -8.69
N ALA A 154 11.86 7.18 -8.13
CA ALA A 154 13.09 6.39 -8.15
C ALA A 154 13.55 6.05 -9.59
N ALA A 155 12.60 5.72 -10.47
CA ALA A 155 12.89 5.46 -11.88
C ALA A 155 13.36 6.71 -12.62
N ALA A 156 12.70 7.86 -12.38
CA ALA A 156 13.08 9.14 -12.98
C ALA A 156 14.47 9.59 -12.51
N PHE A 157 14.78 9.42 -11.23
CA PHE A 157 16.10 9.72 -10.67
C PHE A 157 17.19 8.86 -11.29
N LYS A 158 16.96 7.54 -11.38
CA LYS A 158 17.88 6.61 -12.02
C LYS A 158 18.20 7.04 -13.46
N LYS A 159 17.17 7.38 -14.25
CA LYS A 159 17.33 7.86 -15.62
C LYS A 159 18.09 9.19 -15.69
N GLN A 160 17.83 10.11 -14.77
CA GLN A 160 18.57 11.38 -14.65
C GLN A 160 20.06 11.12 -14.40
N CYS A 161 20.41 10.23 -13.46
CA CYS A 161 21.79 9.87 -13.16
C CYS A 161 22.49 9.20 -14.35
N GLU A 162 21.84 8.22 -14.99
CA GLU A 162 22.37 7.53 -16.17
C GLU A 162 22.66 8.51 -17.33
N LEU A 163 21.75 9.45 -17.58
CA LEU A 163 21.96 10.50 -18.60
C LEU A 163 23.07 11.46 -18.19
N ALA A 164 23.14 11.88 -16.93
CA ALA A 164 24.19 12.77 -16.44
C ALA A 164 25.59 12.15 -16.60
N GLU A 165 25.75 10.87 -16.31
CA GLU A 165 27.00 10.14 -16.57
C GLU A 165 27.32 10.06 -18.06
N THR A 166 26.33 9.69 -18.89
CA THR A 166 26.51 9.58 -20.34
C THR A 166 26.94 10.92 -20.95
N ILE A 167 26.34 12.04 -20.51
CA ILE A 167 26.70 13.39 -20.93
C ILE A 167 28.15 13.70 -20.56
N LYS A 168 28.59 13.38 -19.34
CA LYS A 168 29.99 13.60 -18.91
C LYS A 168 30.98 12.82 -19.77
N PHE A 169 30.72 11.55 -20.06
CA PHE A 169 31.60 10.76 -20.94
C PHE A 169 31.65 11.33 -22.36
N LYS A 170 30.48 11.74 -22.89
CA LYS A 170 30.38 12.31 -24.23
C LYS A 170 31.07 13.68 -24.34
N GLU A 171 31.06 14.47 -23.26
CA GLU A 171 31.82 15.73 -23.16
C GLU A 171 33.34 15.49 -23.22
N ILE A 172 33.85 14.46 -22.54
CA ILE A 172 35.27 14.08 -22.59
C ILE A 172 35.67 13.68 -24.02
N ASP A 173 34.88 12.83 -24.67
CA ASP A 173 35.12 12.41 -26.06
C ASP A 173 35.08 13.61 -27.03
N LEU A 174 34.13 14.52 -26.82
CA LEU A 174 34.01 15.75 -27.61
C LEU A 174 35.27 16.62 -27.48
N ASN A 175 35.77 16.80 -26.26
CA ASN A 175 37.00 17.55 -26.01
C ASN A 175 38.22 16.88 -26.67
N LYS A 176 38.29 15.55 -26.69
CA LYS A 176 39.32 14.81 -27.41
C LYS A 176 39.22 15.04 -28.92
N TYR A 177 38.03 15.01 -29.51
CA TYR A 177 37.83 15.31 -30.94
C TYR A 177 38.22 16.74 -31.30
N ARG A 178 37.95 17.71 -30.42
CA ARG A 178 38.39 19.12 -30.58
C ARG A 178 39.91 19.24 -30.59
N LEU A 179 40.59 18.61 -29.63
CA LEU A 179 42.06 18.63 -29.53
C LEU A 179 42.74 17.97 -30.73
N THR A 180 42.15 16.88 -31.24
CA THR A 180 42.70 16.11 -32.37
C THR A 180 42.28 16.63 -33.75
N ARG A 181 41.44 17.68 -33.82
CA ARG A 181 40.86 18.22 -35.07
C ARG A 181 40.21 17.13 -35.94
N SER A 182 39.47 16.23 -35.29
CA SER A 182 38.80 15.12 -35.95
C SER A 182 37.72 15.61 -36.92
N GLU A 183 37.62 14.99 -38.09
CA GLU A 183 36.56 15.26 -39.08
C GLU A 183 35.15 14.94 -38.54
N LYS A 184 35.06 14.07 -37.52
CA LYS A 184 33.79 13.70 -36.87
C LYS A 184 33.29 14.71 -35.84
N LEU A 185 34.04 15.79 -35.59
CA LEU A 185 33.74 16.76 -34.54
C LEU A 185 32.33 17.34 -34.66
N ALA A 186 31.93 17.79 -35.85
CA ALA A 186 30.63 18.43 -36.05
C ALA A 186 29.44 17.49 -35.82
N GLU A 187 29.60 16.19 -36.09
CA GLU A 187 28.58 15.18 -35.79
C GLU A 187 28.50 14.91 -34.28
N ALA A 188 29.65 14.73 -33.63
CA ALA A 188 29.73 14.54 -32.19
C ALA A 188 29.14 15.73 -31.40
N GLU A 189 29.35 16.98 -31.88
CA GLU A 189 28.75 18.18 -31.27
C GLU A 189 27.23 18.16 -31.35
N ARG A 190 26.65 17.79 -32.50
CA ARG A 190 25.19 17.68 -32.63
C ARG A 190 24.60 16.61 -31.72
N GLU A 191 25.23 15.44 -31.65
CA GLU A 191 24.77 14.37 -30.76
C GLU A 191 24.88 14.74 -29.29
N TYR A 192 25.93 15.47 -28.90
CA TYR A 192 26.11 15.97 -27.55
C TYR A 192 24.99 16.94 -27.16
N GLU A 193 24.64 17.91 -28.02
CA GLU A 193 23.57 18.86 -27.74
C GLU A 193 22.19 18.18 -27.63
N MET A 194 21.90 17.18 -28.49
CA MET A 194 20.67 16.38 -28.35
C MET A 194 20.60 15.62 -27.02
N LEU A 195 21.70 14.97 -26.63
CA LEU A 195 21.77 14.23 -25.38
C LEU A 195 21.66 15.14 -24.16
N LYS A 196 22.25 16.34 -24.24
CA LYS A 196 22.13 17.36 -23.21
C LYS A 196 20.69 17.82 -23.03
N ALA A 197 19.98 18.07 -24.13
CA ALA A 197 18.55 18.41 -24.09
C ALA A 197 17.70 17.29 -23.47
N GLU A 198 17.99 16.01 -23.78
CA GLU A 198 17.34 14.86 -23.13
C GLU A 198 17.62 14.83 -21.62
N GLY A 199 18.86 15.10 -21.20
CA GLY A 199 19.25 15.20 -19.80
C GLY A 199 18.50 16.30 -19.04
N GLU A 200 18.37 17.48 -19.65
CA GLU A 200 17.63 18.61 -19.09
C GLU A 200 16.12 18.29 -18.93
N GLU A 201 15.52 17.61 -19.90
CA GLU A 201 14.13 17.15 -19.82
C GLU A 201 13.96 16.08 -18.71
N ALA A 202 14.88 15.12 -18.61
CA ALA A 202 14.85 14.11 -17.55
C ALA A 202 14.95 14.74 -16.15
N SER A 203 15.80 15.76 -15.98
CA SER A 203 15.90 16.54 -14.75
C SER A 203 14.59 17.26 -14.42
N ARG A 204 14.01 17.98 -15.40
CA ARG A 204 12.72 18.67 -15.22
C ARG A 204 11.58 17.72 -14.85
N ARG A 205 11.54 16.53 -15.47
CA ARG A 205 10.55 15.51 -15.16
C ARG A 205 10.69 15.02 -13.72
N PHE A 206 11.91 14.72 -13.29
CA PHE A 206 12.19 14.30 -11.93
C PHE A 206 11.77 15.37 -10.92
N ASP A 207 12.17 16.62 -11.11
CA ASP A 207 11.80 17.75 -10.22
C ASP A 207 10.27 17.93 -10.15
N THR A 208 9.58 17.73 -11.27
CA THR A 208 8.10 17.78 -11.32
C THR A 208 7.47 16.68 -10.47
N ILE A 209 7.99 15.45 -10.56
CA ILE A 209 7.51 14.32 -9.72
C ILE A 209 7.77 14.62 -8.24
N VAL A 210 8.95 15.12 -7.88
CA VAL A 210 9.29 15.49 -6.50
C VAL A 210 8.30 16.51 -5.95
N ARG A 211 8.03 17.58 -6.70
CA ARG A 211 7.10 18.64 -6.28
C ARG A 211 5.67 18.12 -6.09
N LEU A 212 5.14 17.43 -7.10
CA LEU A 212 3.76 16.90 -7.05
C LEU A 212 3.57 15.87 -5.95
N MET A 213 4.58 15.01 -5.72
CA MET A 213 4.54 14.02 -4.64
C MET A 213 4.46 14.69 -3.27
N ASN A 214 5.23 15.77 -3.05
CA ASN A 214 5.19 16.51 -1.79
C ASN A 214 3.84 17.20 -1.56
N GLU A 215 3.27 17.82 -2.60
CA GLU A 215 1.93 18.42 -2.55
C GLU A 215 0.86 17.39 -2.20
N GLU A 216 0.91 16.20 -2.81
CA GLU A 216 -0.06 15.14 -2.58
C GLU A 216 0.07 14.50 -1.19
N ILE A 217 1.30 14.37 -0.67
CA ILE A 217 1.52 13.91 0.71
C ILE A 217 0.90 14.88 1.73
N VAL A 218 1.05 16.19 1.53
CA VAL A 218 0.44 17.19 2.42
C VAL A 218 -1.08 17.09 2.36
N ARG A 219 -1.66 17.06 1.15
CA ARG A 219 -3.11 16.88 0.96
C ARG A 219 -3.62 15.60 1.62
N PHE A 220 -2.89 14.49 1.48
CA PHE A 220 -3.25 13.22 2.11
C PHE A 220 -3.29 13.32 3.64
N GLN A 221 -2.32 14.00 4.26
CA GLN A 221 -2.30 14.19 5.72
C GLN A 221 -3.47 15.06 6.20
N GLU A 222 -3.81 16.12 5.47
CA GLU A 222 -4.95 17.00 5.77
C GLU A 222 -6.28 16.25 5.66
N GLN A 223 -6.48 15.53 4.55
CA GLN A 223 -7.70 14.75 4.32
C GLN A 223 -7.88 13.66 5.39
N LYS A 224 -6.82 12.90 5.69
CA LYS A 224 -6.81 11.88 6.73
C LYS A 224 -7.24 12.44 8.09
N THR A 225 -6.77 13.64 8.44
CA THR A 225 -7.08 14.29 9.71
C THR A 225 -8.53 14.74 9.79
N SER A 226 -9.07 15.30 8.70
CA SER A 226 -10.48 15.70 8.62
C SER A 226 -11.43 14.52 8.73
N ASP A 227 -11.17 13.47 7.94
CA ASP A 227 -12.08 12.33 7.81
C ASP A 227 -12.02 11.37 9.01
N MET A 228 -10.83 11.15 9.60
CA MET A 228 -10.76 10.39 10.87
C MET A 228 -11.25 11.21 12.07
N GLY A 229 -11.09 12.53 12.06
CA GLY A 229 -11.60 13.41 13.11
C GLY A 229 -13.14 13.54 13.13
N LEU A 230 -13.81 13.16 12.05
CA LEU A 230 -15.28 13.12 11.94
C LEU A 230 -15.87 11.75 12.30
N ALA A 231 -15.06 10.68 12.25
CA ALA A 231 -15.51 9.31 12.49
C ALA A 231 -15.47 8.89 13.98
N PHE A 232 -14.86 9.71 14.85
CA PHE A 232 -14.73 9.52 16.30
C PHE A 232 -15.10 10.79 17.06
#